data_AF-A0A8H3YI76-F1
#
_entry.id   AF-A0A8H3YI76-F1
#
_cell.length_a   1.000
_cell.length_b   1.000
_cell.length_c   1.000
_cell.angle_alpha   90.00
_cell.angle_beta   90.00
_cell.angle_gamma   90.00
#
_symmetry.space_group_name_H-M   'P 1'
#
loop_
_entity.id
_entity.type
_entity.pdbx_description
1 polymer ?
#
loop_
_entity_poly.entity_id
_entity_poly.type
_entity_poly.pdbx_seq_one_letter_code
_entity_poly.pdbx_strand_id
1 'polypeptide(L)' 'MSTYTELKNLFESSPAFQPPLPVSLLPVIATVSLSAAFALTFMFTTTSKPSGELLTSLAASALTSIGVVAVFCTVGVYV' A
#
# COMPACT_ATOMS: atom_id res chain seq x y z
N MET A 1 -14.52 39.87 -3.78
CA MET A 1 -15.02 38.87 -4.74
C MET A 1 -13.99 38.48 -5.83
N SER A 2 -12.74 38.96 -5.78
CA SER A 2 -11.67 38.57 -6.72
C SER A 2 -11.11 37.15 -6.49
N THR A 3 -11.31 36.57 -5.30
CA THR A 3 -10.68 35.32 -4.87
C THR A 3 -11.12 34.09 -5.65
N TYR A 4 -12.38 34.01 -6.09
CA TYR A 4 -12.88 32.84 -6.83
C TYR A 4 -12.25 32.74 -8.23
N THR A 5 -12.18 33.88 -8.94
CA THR A 5 -11.61 33.93 -10.29
C THR A 5 -10.13 33.56 -10.29
N GLU A 6 -9.36 34.01 -9.29
CA GLU A 6 -7.95 33.63 -9.12
C GLU A 6 -7.77 32.14 -8.83
N LEU A 7 -8.57 31.57 -7.91
CA LEU A 7 -8.53 30.14 -7.61
C LEU A 7 -8.93 29.27 -8.80
N LYS A 8 -9.92 29.70 -9.59
CA LYS A 8 -10.33 29.01 -10.81
C LYS A 8 -9.22 29.00 -11.86
N ASN A 9 -8.56 30.15 -12.07
CA ASN A 9 -7.46 30.25 -13.02
C ASN A 9 -6.26 29.37 -12.61
N LEU A 10 -5.95 29.30 -11.30
CA LEU A 10 -4.93 28.41 -10.75
C LEU A 10 -5.30 26.92 -10.93
N PHE A 11 -6.56 26.56 -10.68
CA PHE A 11 -7.05 25.19 -10.88
C PHE A 11 -6.97 24.77 -12.34
N GLU A 12 -7.40 25.63 -13.28
CA GLU A 12 -7.32 25.37 -14.72
C GLU A 12 -5.88 25.27 -15.23
N SER A 13 -4.94 26.00 -14.61
CA SER A 13 -3.51 25.93 -14.97
C SER A 13 -2.77 24.73 -14.36
N SER A 14 -3.36 24.05 -13.38
CA SER A 14 -2.71 22.94 -12.69
C SER A 14 -2.92 21.62 -13.43
N PRO A 15 -1.89 20.74 -13.51
CA PRO A 15 -2.04 19.44 -14.14
C PRO A 15 -3.02 18.57 -13.35
N ALA A 16 -3.77 17.73 -14.06
CA ALA A 16 -4.65 16.75 -13.44
C ALA A 16 -3.85 15.80 -12.53
N PHE A 17 -4.45 15.41 -11.42
CA PHE A 17 -3.85 14.45 -10.49
C PHE A 17 -3.54 13.13 -11.22
N GLN A 18 -2.26 12.77 -11.24
CA GLN A 18 -1.79 11.50 -11.77
C GLN A 18 -1.49 10.59 -10.58
N PRO A 19 -2.29 9.53 -10.35
CA PRO A 19 -2.03 8.63 -9.24
C PRO A 19 -0.68 7.91 -9.48
N PRO A 20 0.19 7.84 -8.46
CA PRO A 20 1.47 7.16 -8.58
C PRO A 20 1.33 5.64 -8.80
N LEU A 21 0.17 5.07 -8.45
CA LEU A 21 -0.14 3.64 -8.65
C LEU A 21 -1.47 3.49 -9.40
N PRO A 22 -1.49 2.80 -10.55
CA PRO A 22 -2.73 2.51 -11.26
C PRO A 22 -3.56 1.45 -10.52
N VAL A 23 -4.89 1.64 -10.54
CA VAL A 23 -5.87 0.77 -9.86
C VAL A 23 -5.76 -0.71 -10.24
N SER A 24 -5.31 -1.00 -11.45
CA SER A 24 -5.13 -2.35 -11.98
C SER A 24 -3.97 -3.12 -11.34
N LEU A 25 -2.96 -2.44 -10.77
CA LEU A 25 -1.80 -3.09 -10.13
C LEU A 25 -2.04 -3.41 -8.65
N LEU A 26 -3.02 -2.76 -8.02
CA LEU A 26 -3.34 -2.96 -6.61
C LEU A 26 -3.65 -4.42 -6.22
N PRO A 27 -4.42 -5.21 -7.00
CA PRO A 27 -4.68 -6.61 -6.68
C PRO A 27 -3.42 -7.48 -6.67
N VAL A 28 -2.49 -7.18 -7.58
CA VAL A 28 -1.22 -7.91 -7.69
C VAL A 28 -0.33 -7.57 -6.50
N ILE A 29 -0.21 -6.29 -6.15
CA ILE A 29 0.57 -5.83 -4.99
C ILE A 29 0.01 -6.44 -3.70
N ALA A 30 -1.32 -6.44 -3.53
CA ALA A 30 -2.00 -7.07 -2.41
C ALA A 30 -1.62 -8.55 -2.29
N THR A 31 -1.78 -9.32 -3.37
CA THR A 31 -1.53 -10.76 -3.39
C THR A 31 -0.07 -11.10 -3.10
N VAL A 32 0.86 -10.39 -3.73
CA VAL A 32 2.31 -10.62 -3.55
C VAL A 32 2.74 -10.24 -2.13
N SER A 33 2.28 -9.09 -1.61
CA SER A 33 2.67 -8.63 -0.26
C SER A 33 2.09 -9.52 0.84
N LEU A 34 0.82 -9.95 0.72
CA LEU A 34 0.19 -10.83 1.71
C LEU A 34 0.77 -12.24 1.68
N SER A 35 1.04 -12.79 0.49
CA SER A 35 1.65 -14.14 0.38
C SER A 35 3.08 -14.17 0.95
N ALA A 36 3.88 -13.13 0.67
CA ALA A 36 5.21 -12.98 1.25
C ALA A 36 5.15 -12.77 2.77
N ALA A 37 4.23 -11.94 3.27
CA ALA A 37 4.01 -11.78 4.71
C ALA A 37 3.62 -13.10 5.38
N PHE A 38 2.67 -13.84 4.79
CA PHE A 38 2.26 -15.14 5.28
C PHE A 38 3.43 -16.14 5.33
N ALA A 39 4.23 -16.21 4.27
CA ALA A 39 5.41 -17.09 4.24
C ALA A 39 6.44 -16.71 5.31
N LEU A 40 6.71 -15.41 5.50
CA LEU A 40 7.64 -14.93 6.52
C LEU A 40 7.14 -15.21 7.93
N THR A 41 5.87 -14.91 8.22
CA THR A 41 5.25 -15.21 9.51
C THR A 41 5.23 -16.71 9.76
N PHE A 42 4.90 -17.53 8.75
CA PHE A 42 4.91 -18.98 8.84
C PHE A 42 6.31 -19.53 9.13
N MET A 43 7.35 -19.04 8.45
CA MET A 43 8.73 -19.46 8.70
C MET A 43 9.20 -19.04 10.09
N PHE A 44 8.82 -17.85 10.54
CA PHE A 44 9.14 -17.36 11.89
C PHE A 44 8.47 -18.22 12.97
N THR A 45 7.20 -18.60 12.80
CA THR A 45 6.47 -19.41 13.80
C THR A 45 6.84 -20.88 13.76
N THR A 46 7.24 -21.41 12.60
CA THR A 46 7.54 -22.85 12.42
C THR A 46 8.98 -23.21 12.80
N THR A 47 9.89 -22.22 12.84
CA THR A 47 11.30 -22.47 13.16
C THR A 47 11.55 -22.35 14.66
N SER A 48 11.99 -23.44 15.30
CA SER A 48 12.31 -23.48 16.74
C SER A 48 13.49 -22.57 17.16
N LYS A 49 14.30 -22.11 16.21
CA LYS A 49 15.41 -21.15 16.39
C LYS A 49 15.39 -20.13 15.25
N PRO A 50 14.54 -19.11 15.30
CA PRO A 50 14.47 -18.14 14.22
C PRO A 50 15.75 -17.31 14.19
N SER A 51 16.54 -17.42 13.12
CA SER A 51 17.69 -16.55 12.89
C SER A 51 17.22 -15.18 12.41
N GLY A 52 17.57 -14.11 13.13
CA GLY A 52 17.18 -12.74 12.76
C GLY A 52 15.72 -12.40 13.09
N GLU A 53 15.27 -12.73 14.30
CA GLU A 53 13.90 -12.53 14.79
C GLU A 53 13.38 -11.10 14.59
N LEU A 54 14.21 -10.11 14.92
CA LEU A 54 13.84 -8.71 14.79
C LEU A 54 13.61 -8.33 13.32
N LEU A 55 14.51 -8.76 12.43
CA LEU A 55 14.47 -8.38 11.03
C LEU A 55 13.31 -9.05 10.29
N THR A 56 13.07 -10.33 10.60
CA THR A 56 11.97 -11.12 10.00
C THR A 56 10.61 -10.64 10.47
N SER A 57 10.46 -10.33 11.77
CA SER A 57 9.23 -9.75 12.33
C SER A 57 8.97 -8.34 11.78
N LEU A 58 10.01 -7.50 11.66
CA LEU A 58 9.88 -6.16 11.10
C LEU A 58 9.49 -6.20 9.62
N ALA A 59 10.13 -7.08 8.84
CA ALA A 59 9.79 -7.28 7.43
C ALA A 59 8.36 -7.81 7.27
N ALA A 60 7.98 -8.83 8.05
CA ALA A 60 6.62 -9.38 8.02
C ALA A 60 5.58 -8.32 8.38
N SER A 61 5.82 -7.48 9.40
CA SER A 61 4.93 -6.39 9.81
C SER A 61 4.78 -5.32 8.70
N ALA A 62 5.89 -4.91 8.09
CA ALA A 62 5.87 -3.95 6.99
C ALA A 62 5.12 -4.50 5.77
N LEU A 63 5.39 -5.74 5.36
CA LEU A 63 4.69 -6.37 4.23
C LEU A 63 3.21 -6.63 4.52
N THR A 64 2.87 -6.95 5.78
CA THR A 64 1.46 -7.13 6.18
C THR A 64 0.70 -5.82 6.08
N SER A 65 1.24 -4.72 6.62
CA SER A 65 0.57 -3.41 6.57
C SER A 65 0.39 -2.89 5.14
N ILE A 66 1.41 -3.00 4.28
CA ILE A 66 1.31 -2.65 2.85
C ILE A 66 0.25 -3.51 2.16
N GLY A 67 0.27 -4.81 2.40
CA GLY A 67 -0.69 -5.75 1.80
C GLY A 67 -2.12 -5.49 2.24
N VAL A 68 -2.35 -5.18 3.53
CA VAL A 68 -3.67 -4.82 4.04
C VAL A 68 -4.19 -3.56 3.35
N VAL A 69 -3.41 -2.46 3.32
CA VAL A 69 -3.85 -1.22 2.63
C VAL A 69 -4.18 -1.50 1.16
N ALA A 70 -3.36 -2.29 0.47
CA ALA A 70 -3.63 -2.68 -0.91
C ALA A 70 -4.93 -3.47 -1.04
N VAL A 71 -5.22 -4.45 -0.16
CA VAL A 71 -6.50 -5.18 -0.15
C VAL A 71 -7.69 -4.25 0.08
N PHE A 72 -7.61 -3.32 1.02
CA PHE A 72 -8.69 -2.36 1.27
C PHE A 72 -8.98 -1.48 0.04
N CYS A 73 -7.92 -1.05 -0.65
CA CYS A 73 -8.07 -0.30 -1.90
C CYS A 73 -8.57 -1.17 -3.07
N THR A 74 -8.35 -2.49 -3.09
CA THR A 74 -8.86 -3.38 -4.16
C THR A 74 -10.34 -3.72 -3.98
N VAL A 75 -10.81 -3.89 -2.75
CA VAL A 75 -12.23 -4.19 -2.47
C VAL A 75 -13.13 -2.96 -2.59
N GLY A 76 -12.57 -1.81 -2.93
CA GLY A 76 -13.33 -0.58 -3.17
C GLY A 76 -13.72 0.19 -1.93
N VAL A 77 -13.03 -0.01 -0.79
CA VAL A 77 -13.16 0.89 0.38
C VAL A 77 -12.63 2.29 0.04
N TYR A 78 -11.72 2.37 -0.93
CA TYR A 78 -11.28 3.62 -1.55
C TYR A 78 -11.86 3.72 -2.97
N VAL A 79 -13.17 3.92 -3.04
CA VAL A 79 -13.91 4.42 -4.20
C VAL A 79 -14.78 5.58 -3.74
#